data_AF-A0A1H7NIX3-F1
#
_entry.id   AF-A0A1H7NIX3-F1
#
_cell.length_a   1.000
_cell.length_b   1.000
_cell.length_c   1.000
_cell.angle_alpha   90.00
_cell.angle_beta   90.00
_cell.angle_gamma   90.00
#
_symmetry.space_group_name_H-M   'P 1'
#
loop_
_entity.id
_entity.type
_entity.pdbx_description
1 polymer ?
#
loop_
_entity_poly.entity_id
_entity_poly.type
_entity_poly.pdbx_seq_one_letter_code
_entity_poly.pdbx_strand_id
1 'polypeptide(L)'
;MTRTLRLILATLVAVAAVLLQPTGASAAERTVTYTVSTRGAVAGDLGHFADVARDALTDPRGWSLGGTLAFQQVGSGSDFDLILASPSVIAAASPGCSAQWSCRVGRSVYINDERWRFGTAAWPHDLALYQRYVILHEVGHWIGIPHTDCPTAGRTAWVMQQQSISLQGCRANVWPVIAEREQAGSRMGVPVTWSAIEARYRALGQEGGMLGVPVGWEMRSPDGAGAYQNFARPATIYWSPATGAHEIYGAIRGHYGSLGYELGLLGYPTTGERGSPDGVGRYQNFSRPGTIYFTPATGAHEIYGAIRGHYGSLAYELGPLGYPITGERSSPDGVGRYQNFSRPGGASIYFSPSTGAHEVYGPIWSRWGQTGWELGPLGYPTSGVQAVEGGSRVDFQRGHITLDAATGETEVVLD
;
A
#
# COMPACT_ATOMS: atom_id res chain seq x y z
N MET A 1 14.00 -39.82 -62.42
CA MET A 1 13.72 -38.49 -61.84
C MET A 1 12.42 -38.58 -61.07
N THR A 2 12.50 -38.83 -59.76
CA THR A 2 11.30 -38.88 -58.91
C THR A 2 11.74 -38.49 -57.50
N ARG A 3 11.43 -37.24 -57.13
CA ARG A 3 11.67 -36.66 -55.81
C ARG A 3 10.63 -37.20 -54.83
N THR A 4 11.09 -37.82 -53.76
CA THR A 4 10.26 -38.17 -52.60
C THR A 4 10.21 -36.96 -51.67
N LEU A 5 9.05 -36.28 -51.60
CA LEU A 5 8.80 -35.20 -50.65
C LEU A 5 8.27 -35.80 -49.34
N ARG A 6 8.98 -35.59 -48.22
CA ARG A 6 8.50 -35.89 -46.87
C ARG A 6 7.47 -34.82 -46.47
N LEU A 7 6.24 -35.24 -46.14
CA LEU A 7 5.28 -34.41 -45.40
C LEU A 7 5.79 -34.22 -43.97
N ILE A 8 6.00 -32.98 -43.54
CA ILE A 8 6.12 -32.62 -42.12
C ILE A 8 4.75 -32.07 -41.71
N LEU A 9 4.07 -32.81 -40.83
CA LEU A 9 2.81 -32.38 -40.22
C LEU A 9 3.16 -31.39 -39.10
N ALA A 10 2.83 -30.11 -39.28
CA ALA A 10 2.95 -29.11 -38.22
C ALA A 10 1.70 -29.18 -37.32
N THR A 11 1.85 -29.67 -36.10
CA THR A 11 0.82 -29.59 -35.05
C THR A 11 0.76 -28.16 -34.53
N LEU A 12 -0.28 -27.40 -34.92
CA LEU A 12 -0.63 -26.15 -34.25
C LEU A 12 -1.22 -26.48 -32.87
N VAL A 13 -0.49 -26.15 -31.80
CA VAL A 13 -1.06 -26.02 -30.46
C VAL A 13 -1.68 -24.62 -30.38
N ALA A 14 -3.01 -24.54 -30.48
CA ALA A 14 -3.73 -23.32 -30.17
C ALA A 14 -3.69 -23.10 -28.65
N VAL A 15 -2.89 -22.15 -28.18
CA VAL A 15 -3.00 -21.64 -26.81
C VAL A 15 -4.25 -20.79 -26.76
N ALA A 16 -5.32 -21.33 -26.16
CA ALA A 16 -6.49 -20.53 -25.81
C ALA A 16 -6.07 -19.54 -24.73
N ALA A 17 -5.96 -18.26 -25.09
CA ALA A 17 -5.88 -17.19 -24.11
C ALA A 17 -7.20 -17.18 -23.33
N VAL A 18 -7.16 -17.66 -22.08
CA VAL A 18 -8.22 -17.43 -21.12
C VAL A 18 -8.20 -15.94 -20.83
N LEU A 19 -9.09 -15.19 -21.48
CA LEU A 19 -9.45 -13.85 -21.07
C LEU A 19 -10.06 -13.96 -19.67
N LEU A 20 -9.28 -13.61 -18.64
CA LEU A 20 -9.82 -13.31 -17.31
C LEU A 20 -10.79 -12.14 -17.49
N GLN A 21 -12.08 -12.45 -17.51
CA GLN A 21 -13.12 -11.44 -17.36
C GLN A 21 -12.91 -10.75 -16.01
N PRO A 22 -13.07 -9.41 -15.92
CA PRO A 22 -13.09 -8.74 -14.63
C PRO A 22 -14.23 -9.38 -13.83
N THR A 23 -13.94 -9.80 -12.60
CA THR A 23 -14.95 -10.27 -11.66
C THR A 23 -16.06 -9.22 -11.60
N GLY A 24 -17.23 -9.57 -12.14
CA GLY A 24 -18.36 -8.65 -12.22
C GLY A 24 -18.67 -8.10 -10.84
N ALA A 25 -18.95 -6.80 -10.78
CA ALA A 25 -19.66 -6.23 -9.64
C ALA A 25 -20.93 -7.07 -9.45
N SER A 26 -21.05 -7.76 -8.31
CA SER A 26 -22.32 -8.39 -7.95
C SER A 26 -23.39 -7.30 -7.99
N ALA A 27 -24.54 -7.58 -8.59
CA ALA A 27 -25.67 -6.68 -8.53
C ALA A 27 -25.96 -6.35 -7.04
N ALA A 28 -26.36 -5.10 -6.77
CA ALA A 28 -26.71 -4.71 -5.42
C ALA A 28 -27.80 -5.63 -4.86
N GLU A 29 -27.63 -6.08 -3.62
CA GLU A 29 -28.55 -7.02 -2.97
C GLU A 29 -29.82 -6.30 -2.49
N ARG A 30 -29.71 -5.01 -2.20
CA ARG A 30 -30.84 -4.14 -1.87
C ARG A 30 -30.67 -2.77 -2.49
N THR A 31 -31.77 -2.18 -2.95
CA THR A 31 -31.82 -0.78 -3.37
C THR A 31 -32.61 0.04 -2.35
N VAL A 32 -32.04 1.18 -1.98
CA VAL A 32 -32.66 2.24 -1.20
C VAL A 32 -32.87 3.43 -2.13
N THR A 33 -34.09 3.96 -2.13
CA THR A 33 -34.46 5.12 -2.93
C THR A 33 -34.48 6.38 -2.09
N TYR A 34 -34.07 7.51 -2.68
CA TYR A 34 -34.09 8.81 -2.00
C TYR A 34 -34.53 9.93 -2.94
N THR A 35 -35.18 10.96 -2.40
CA THR A 35 -35.40 12.22 -3.11
C THR A 35 -34.34 13.24 -2.70
N VAL A 36 -34.07 14.23 -3.56
CA VAL A 36 -33.24 15.39 -3.24
C VAL A 36 -34.04 16.65 -3.49
N SER A 37 -34.12 17.54 -2.50
CA SER A 37 -34.89 18.79 -2.59
C SER A 37 -34.34 19.90 -1.70
N THR A 38 -34.86 21.11 -1.85
CA THR A 38 -34.63 22.22 -0.91
C THR A 38 -35.88 22.52 -0.08
N ARG A 39 -35.70 23.11 1.11
CA ARG A 39 -36.81 23.62 1.93
C ARG A 39 -36.47 24.90 2.67
N GLY A 40 -37.32 25.92 2.49
CA GLY A 40 -37.10 27.26 3.04
C GLY A 40 -36.18 28.13 2.17
N ALA A 41 -35.72 29.24 2.73
CA ALA A 41 -34.81 30.16 2.04
C ALA A 41 -33.38 29.60 2.06
N VAL A 42 -33.06 28.80 1.04
CA VAL A 42 -31.78 28.12 0.85
C VAL A 42 -30.98 28.86 -0.20
N ALA A 43 -29.69 29.03 0.01
CA ALA A 43 -28.78 29.68 -0.93
C ALA A 43 -27.69 28.74 -1.47
N GLY A 44 -27.60 27.50 -0.97
CA GLY A 44 -26.77 26.46 -1.54
C GLY A 44 -27.32 25.96 -2.87
N ASP A 45 -26.41 25.51 -3.73
CA ASP A 45 -26.74 24.98 -5.05
C ASP A 45 -27.30 23.55 -4.94
N LEU A 46 -28.53 23.35 -5.44
CA LEU A 46 -29.21 22.05 -5.38
C LEU A 46 -28.55 21.00 -6.28
N GLY A 47 -27.98 21.43 -7.42
CA GLY A 47 -27.28 20.52 -8.34
C GLY A 47 -26.04 19.90 -7.68
N HIS A 48 -25.17 20.76 -7.15
CA HIS A 48 -24.00 20.39 -6.36
C HIS A 48 -24.37 19.52 -5.16
N PHE A 49 -25.44 19.88 -4.44
CA PHE A 49 -25.95 19.07 -3.33
C PHE A 49 -26.33 17.65 -3.76
N ALA A 50 -27.07 17.51 -4.87
CA ALA A 50 -27.45 16.21 -5.42
C ALA A 50 -26.22 15.40 -5.89
N ASP A 51 -25.24 16.07 -6.52
CA ASP A 51 -24.02 15.43 -7.00
C ASP A 51 -23.17 14.88 -5.85
N VAL A 52 -22.92 15.68 -4.82
CA VAL A 52 -22.17 15.24 -3.64
C VAL A 52 -22.91 14.14 -2.89
N ALA A 53 -24.25 14.21 -2.80
CA ALA A 53 -25.05 13.16 -2.18
C ALA A 53 -24.93 11.82 -2.93
N ARG A 54 -25.08 11.86 -4.26
CA ARG A 54 -24.90 10.66 -5.10
C ARG A 54 -23.50 10.08 -4.93
N ASP A 55 -22.47 10.90 -5.01
CA ASP A 55 -21.08 10.45 -4.88
C ASP A 55 -20.79 9.87 -3.49
N ALA A 56 -21.28 10.50 -2.43
CA ALA A 56 -21.11 10.02 -1.05
C ALA A 56 -21.81 8.68 -0.81
N LEU A 57 -23.05 8.55 -1.27
CA LEU A 57 -23.90 7.37 -1.02
C LEU A 57 -23.54 6.18 -1.89
N THR A 58 -22.92 6.39 -3.05
CA THR A 58 -22.49 5.32 -3.96
C THR A 58 -21.03 4.90 -3.76
N ASP A 59 -20.24 5.63 -2.98
CA ASP A 59 -18.84 5.27 -2.71
C ASP A 59 -18.77 3.96 -1.88
N PRO A 60 -17.96 2.97 -2.29
CA PRO A 60 -17.84 1.66 -1.62
C PRO A 60 -17.35 1.75 -0.18
N ARG A 61 -16.63 2.82 0.20
CA ARG A 61 -16.16 3.05 1.58
C ARG A 61 -17.27 3.48 2.52
N GLY A 62 -18.39 3.97 1.97
CA GLY A 62 -19.51 4.52 2.71
C GLY A 62 -20.64 3.53 2.99
N TRP A 63 -21.84 4.08 3.03
CA TRP A 63 -23.07 3.31 3.29
C TRP A 63 -23.51 2.42 2.14
N SER A 64 -22.87 2.48 0.97
CA SER A 64 -23.11 1.47 -0.07
C SER A 64 -22.64 0.07 0.34
N LEU A 65 -21.88 -0.03 1.45
CA LEU A 65 -21.38 -1.29 2.02
C LEU A 65 -20.55 -2.11 1.02
N GLY A 66 -19.74 -1.40 0.23
CA GLY A 66 -18.94 -2.01 -0.84
C GLY A 66 -19.74 -2.37 -2.09
N GLY A 67 -20.95 -1.80 -2.23
CA GLY A 67 -21.83 -1.96 -3.39
C GLY A 67 -23.02 -2.89 -3.18
N THR A 68 -23.13 -3.56 -2.04
CA THR A 68 -24.26 -4.46 -1.71
C THR A 68 -25.55 -3.70 -1.41
N LEU A 69 -25.44 -2.44 -0.97
CA LEU A 69 -26.56 -1.51 -0.81
C LEU A 69 -26.48 -0.41 -1.88
N ALA A 70 -27.40 -0.42 -2.84
CA ALA A 70 -27.51 0.65 -3.83
C ALA A 70 -28.34 1.81 -3.28
N PHE A 71 -27.91 3.04 -3.56
CA PHE A 71 -28.70 4.24 -3.34
C PHE A 71 -29.12 4.82 -4.68
N GLN A 72 -30.42 4.92 -4.91
CA GLN A 72 -31.01 5.40 -6.16
C GLN A 72 -31.83 6.68 -5.92
N GLN A 73 -31.44 7.77 -6.57
CA GLN A 73 -32.25 8.98 -6.55
C GLN A 73 -33.52 8.79 -7.39
N VAL A 74 -34.67 9.20 -6.87
CA VAL A 74 -35.98 9.14 -7.53
C VAL A 74 -36.71 10.48 -7.39
N GLY A 75 -37.70 10.73 -8.25
CA GLY A 75 -38.49 11.97 -8.23
C GLY A 75 -39.53 12.04 -7.11
N SER A 76 -40.03 10.90 -6.65
CA SER A 76 -41.03 10.80 -5.56
C SER A 76 -41.14 9.36 -5.06
N GLY A 77 -41.78 9.16 -3.91
CA GLY A 77 -42.07 7.81 -3.39
C GLY A 77 -40.83 7.05 -2.91
N SER A 78 -39.83 7.78 -2.41
CA SER A 78 -38.57 7.21 -1.93
C SER A 78 -38.68 6.52 -0.57
N ASP A 79 -37.60 5.90 -0.10
CA ASP A 79 -37.45 5.42 1.28
C ASP A 79 -37.11 6.56 2.25
N PHE A 80 -36.33 7.55 1.80
CA PHE A 80 -36.04 8.77 2.56
C PHE A 80 -35.95 10.02 1.69
N ASP A 81 -35.98 11.18 2.34
CA ASP A 81 -35.92 12.48 1.69
C ASP A 81 -34.67 13.22 2.16
N LEU A 82 -33.74 13.50 1.25
CA LEU A 82 -32.55 14.29 1.52
C LEU A 82 -32.81 15.76 1.17
N ILE A 83 -32.79 16.61 2.18
CA ILE A 83 -33.34 17.97 2.08
C ILE A 83 -32.26 18.97 2.48
N LEU A 84 -31.83 19.83 1.56
CA LEU A 84 -31.06 21.01 1.91
C LEU A 84 -32.02 22.07 2.47
N ALA A 85 -31.85 22.46 3.73
CA ALA A 85 -32.84 23.25 4.44
C ALA A 85 -32.26 24.48 5.13
N SER A 86 -33.02 25.57 5.13
CA SER A 86 -32.67 26.77 5.89
C SER A 86 -32.69 26.48 7.41
N PRO A 87 -31.88 27.18 8.22
CA PRO A 87 -31.83 27.02 9.68
C PRO A 87 -33.20 27.02 10.39
N SER A 88 -34.12 27.90 9.97
CA SER A 88 -35.46 28.01 10.58
C SER A 88 -36.34 26.80 10.30
N VAL A 89 -36.22 26.19 9.12
CA VAL A 89 -36.94 24.96 8.77
C VAL A 89 -36.47 23.80 9.65
N ILE A 90 -35.17 23.69 9.90
CA ILE A 90 -34.62 22.60 10.73
C ILE A 90 -35.06 22.75 12.19
N ALA A 91 -34.97 23.95 12.76
CA ALA A 91 -35.41 24.21 14.12
C ALA A 91 -36.90 23.91 14.35
N ALA A 92 -37.73 24.13 13.32
CA ALA A 92 -39.16 23.84 13.37
C ALA A 92 -39.50 22.35 13.11
N ALA A 93 -38.55 21.54 12.62
CA ALA A 93 -38.83 20.16 12.21
C ALA A 93 -39.13 19.22 13.38
N SER A 94 -38.49 19.43 14.53
CA SER A 94 -38.70 18.65 15.77
C SER A 94 -38.08 19.39 16.96
N PRO A 95 -38.60 19.24 18.20
CA PRO A 95 -38.02 19.85 19.40
C PRO A 95 -36.56 19.47 19.68
N GLY A 96 -36.09 18.34 19.14
CA GLY A 96 -34.70 17.89 19.27
C GLY A 96 -33.74 18.46 18.21
N CYS A 97 -34.24 19.16 17.19
CA CYS A 97 -33.41 19.76 16.15
C CYS A 97 -33.03 21.20 16.51
N SER A 98 -31.83 21.61 16.12
CA SER A 98 -31.31 22.97 16.30
C SER A 98 -31.21 23.70 14.97
N ALA A 99 -31.42 25.02 14.96
CA ALA A 99 -31.15 25.87 13.80
C ALA A 99 -29.67 25.82 13.36
N GLN A 100 -28.76 25.42 14.25
CA GLN A 100 -27.32 25.47 14.00
C GLN A 100 -26.78 24.26 13.23
N TRP A 101 -27.48 23.12 13.30
CA TRP A 101 -26.96 21.81 12.87
C TRP A 101 -27.90 21.14 11.87
N SER A 102 -27.40 20.10 11.22
CA SER A 102 -28.21 19.16 10.45
C SER A 102 -29.04 18.27 11.40
N CYS A 103 -30.08 17.62 10.89
CA CYS A 103 -30.96 16.80 11.72
C CYS A 103 -31.70 15.75 10.90
N ARG A 104 -31.95 14.57 11.46
CA ARG A 104 -32.86 13.57 10.90
C ARG A 104 -34.17 13.54 11.69
N VAL A 105 -35.32 13.59 11.02
CA VAL A 105 -36.66 13.43 11.61
C VAL A 105 -37.48 12.44 10.79
N GLY A 106 -37.75 11.26 11.35
CA GLY A 106 -38.42 10.17 10.62
C GLY A 106 -37.65 9.84 9.33
N ARG A 107 -38.32 9.93 8.17
CA ARG A 107 -37.72 9.72 6.85
C ARG A 107 -37.02 10.95 6.26
N SER A 108 -37.11 12.11 6.90
CA SER A 108 -36.52 13.35 6.40
C SER A 108 -35.12 13.55 6.99
N VAL A 109 -34.14 13.69 6.10
CA VAL A 109 -32.72 13.91 6.41
C VAL A 109 -32.40 15.35 6.01
N TYR A 110 -32.34 16.25 6.99
CA TYR A 110 -32.11 17.68 6.76
C TYR A 110 -30.63 18.00 6.85
N ILE A 111 -30.08 18.59 5.79
CA ILE A 111 -28.76 19.18 5.76
C ILE A 111 -28.90 20.70 5.90
N ASN A 112 -28.23 21.27 6.89
CA ASN A 112 -28.29 22.71 7.17
C ASN A 112 -27.56 23.52 6.09
N ASP A 113 -28.28 24.44 5.41
CA ASP A 113 -27.74 25.24 4.31
C ASP A 113 -26.53 26.10 4.70
N GLU A 114 -26.53 26.67 5.91
CA GLU A 114 -25.40 27.48 6.38
C GLU A 114 -24.15 26.60 6.55
N ARG A 115 -24.31 25.44 7.17
CA ARG A 115 -23.22 24.47 7.35
C ARG A 115 -22.77 23.88 6.03
N TRP A 116 -23.70 23.61 5.11
CA TRP A 116 -23.40 23.13 3.77
C TRP A 116 -22.49 24.07 2.99
N ARG A 117 -22.67 25.39 3.17
CA ARG A 117 -21.93 26.43 2.44
C ARG A 117 -20.62 26.84 3.11
N PHE A 118 -20.52 26.68 4.42
CA PHE A 118 -19.41 27.27 5.18
C PHE A 118 -18.70 26.31 6.14
N GLY A 119 -19.23 25.09 6.31
CA GLY A 119 -18.71 24.13 7.28
C GLY A 119 -18.87 24.61 8.73
N THR A 120 -17.95 24.16 9.58
CA THR A 120 -17.88 24.53 10.99
C THR A 120 -16.43 24.69 11.41
N ALA A 121 -16.20 25.49 12.47
CA ALA A 121 -14.85 25.67 13.02
C ALA A 121 -14.28 24.37 13.63
N ALA A 122 -15.12 23.39 13.97
CA ALA A 122 -14.69 22.09 14.48
C ALA A 122 -14.12 21.18 13.37
N TRP A 123 -14.46 21.44 12.10
CA TRP A 123 -14.00 20.67 10.97
C TRP A 123 -12.66 21.19 10.43
N PRO A 124 -11.58 20.39 10.43
CA PRO A 124 -10.23 20.86 10.12
C PRO A 124 -9.84 20.73 8.64
N HIS A 125 -10.73 20.18 7.79
CA HIS A 125 -10.46 19.95 6.37
C HIS A 125 -11.29 20.89 5.49
N ASP A 126 -11.15 20.75 4.18
CA ASP A 126 -11.91 21.55 3.24
C ASP A 126 -13.42 21.29 3.30
N LEU A 127 -14.16 22.23 2.70
CA LEU A 127 -15.62 22.20 2.65
C LEU A 127 -16.15 20.98 1.89
N ALA A 128 -15.46 20.50 0.85
CA ALA A 128 -15.91 19.36 0.07
C ALA A 128 -15.95 18.08 0.91
N LEU A 129 -14.94 17.88 1.77
CA LEU A 129 -14.92 16.77 2.72
C LEU A 129 -15.96 16.95 3.83
N TYR A 130 -16.22 18.18 4.29
CA TYR A 130 -17.30 18.45 5.25
C TYR A 130 -18.68 18.07 4.69
N GLN A 131 -18.96 18.51 3.46
CA GLN A 131 -20.21 18.25 2.74
C GLN A 131 -20.47 16.75 2.61
N ARG A 132 -19.45 15.96 2.29
CA ARG A 132 -19.55 14.50 2.24
C ARG A 132 -19.80 13.91 3.63
N TYR A 133 -19.05 14.33 4.63
CA TYR A 133 -19.20 13.86 6.01
C TYR A 133 -20.63 14.09 6.53
N VAL A 134 -21.17 15.31 6.39
CA VAL A 134 -22.48 15.65 6.98
C VAL A 134 -23.61 14.86 6.32
N ILE A 135 -23.53 14.59 5.01
CA ILE A 135 -24.48 13.70 4.34
C ILE A 135 -24.40 12.28 4.91
N LEU A 136 -23.19 11.73 5.03
CA LEU A 136 -23.01 10.38 5.58
C LEU A 136 -23.46 10.29 7.03
N HIS A 137 -23.19 11.30 7.87
CA HIS A 137 -23.63 11.34 9.25
C HIS A 137 -25.16 11.29 9.37
N GLU A 138 -25.87 12.17 8.67
CA GLU A 138 -27.34 12.25 8.78
C GLU A 138 -28.04 11.06 8.13
N VAL A 139 -27.50 10.53 7.03
CA VAL A 139 -28.01 9.28 6.45
C VAL A 139 -27.72 8.08 7.35
N GLY A 140 -26.61 8.08 8.10
CA GLY A 140 -26.33 7.10 9.14
C GLY A 140 -27.44 7.06 10.20
N HIS A 141 -27.97 8.22 10.60
CA HIS A 141 -29.14 8.30 11.47
C HIS A 141 -30.44 7.76 10.86
N TRP A 142 -30.60 7.84 9.54
CA TRP A 142 -31.74 7.23 8.85
C TRP A 142 -31.62 5.72 8.78
N ILE A 143 -30.42 5.19 8.49
CA ILE A 143 -30.09 3.75 8.59
C ILE A 143 -30.31 3.25 10.03
N GLY A 144 -30.19 4.16 11.00
CA GLY A 144 -30.47 3.92 12.42
C GLY A 144 -29.21 3.83 13.28
N ILE A 145 -28.05 4.18 12.75
CA ILE A 145 -26.81 4.20 13.53
C ILE A 145 -26.88 5.37 14.54
N PRO A 146 -26.69 5.11 15.84
CA PRO A 146 -26.72 6.15 16.86
C PRO A 146 -25.43 6.98 16.82
N HIS A 147 -25.46 8.12 17.51
CA HIS A 147 -24.23 8.85 17.80
C HIS A 147 -23.24 7.97 18.57
N THR A 148 -21.98 8.32 18.42
CA THR A 148 -20.90 7.82 19.26
C THR A 148 -20.04 8.99 19.71
N ASP A 149 -19.32 8.79 20.80
CA ASP A 149 -18.28 9.72 21.25
C ASP A 149 -16.93 9.37 20.63
N CYS A 150 -16.01 10.33 20.67
CA CYS A 150 -14.61 10.05 20.36
C CYS A 150 -14.09 8.96 21.31
N PRO A 151 -13.70 7.78 20.81
CA PRO A 151 -13.32 6.66 21.68
C PRO A 151 -12.04 6.97 22.45
N THR A 152 -11.09 7.70 21.83
CA THR A 152 -9.84 8.15 22.47
C THR A 152 -9.25 9.29 21.65
N ALA A 153 -8.69 10.30 22.31
CA ALA A 153 -7.98 11.39 21.64
C ALA A 153 -6.90 10.86 20.67
N GLY A 154 -6.79 11.50 19.50
CA GLY A 154 -5.86 11.14 18.43
C GLY A 154 -6.32 10.00 17.52
N ARG A 155 -7.36 9.24 17.90
CA ARG A 155 -7.97 8.22 17.02
C ARG A 155 -8.81 8.86 15.92
N THR A 156 -8.96 8.16 14.81
CA THR A 156 -9.94 8.50 13.77
C THR A 156 -11.34 8.49 14.38
N ALA A 157 -12.07 9.59 14.22
CA ALA A 157 -13.46 9.69 14.62
C ALA A 157 -14.29 8.66 13.86
N TRP A 158 -15.34 8.15 14.47
CA TRP A 158 -16.37 7.42 13.75
C TRP A 158 -17.21 8.42 12.96
N VAL A 159 -17.82 8.00 11.84
CA VAL A 159 -18.61 8.96 11.04
C VAL A 159 -19.81 9.48 11.86
N MET A 160 -20.35 8.65 12.76
CA MET A 160 -21.43 9.01 13.68
C MET A 160 -20.98 9.78 14.92
N GLN A 161 -19.70 10.14 15.04
CA GLN A 161 -19.25 11.15 16.00
C GLN A 161 -19.70 12.52 15.51
N GLN A 162 -20.15 13.39 16.43
CA GLN A 162 -20.68 14.73 16.10
C GLN A 162 -19.58 15.75 15.75
N GLN A 163 -18.85 15.46 14.68
CA GLN A 163 -17.66 16.22 14.23
C GLN A 163 -17.99 17.66 13.80
N SER A 164 -19.24 17.95 13.42
CA SER A 164 -19.71 19.33 13.18
C SER A 164 -19.63 20.21 14.43
N ILE A 165 -19.76 19.62 15.62
CA ILE A 165 -19.82 20.33 16.91
C ILE A 165 -18.44 20.35 17.57
N SER A 166 -17.82 19.18 17.72
CA SER A 166 -16.52 19.02 18.35
C SER A 166 -15.95 17.65 18.01
N LEU A 167 -14.66 17.58 17.69
CA LEU A 167 -13.95 16.32 17.49
C LEU A 167 -13.65 15.58 18.81
N GLN A 168 -13.83 16.21 19.97
CA GLN A 168 -13.53 15.62 21.28
C GLN A 168 -12.10 15.02 21.36
N GLY A 169 -11.15 15.62 20.61
CA GLY A 169 -9.76 15.16 20.52
C GLY A 169 -9.48 14.11 19.44
N CYS A 170 -10.48 13.58 18.76
CA CYS A 170 -10.30 12.68 17.62
C CYS A 170 -9.78 13.42 16.37
N ARG A 171 -9.27 12.66 15.41
CA ARG A 171 -9.01 13.13 14.05
C ARG A 171 -10.30 13.05 13.25
N ALA A 172 -10.61 14.08 12.47
CA ALA A 172 -11.78 14.08 11.61
C ALA A 172 -11.76 12.89 10.64
N ASN A 173 -12.95 12.40 10.30
CA ASN A 173 -13.16 11.24 9.45
C ASN A 173 -14.45 11.39 8.63
N VAL A 174 -14.36 11.09 7.34
CA VAL A 174 -15.49 11.17 6.42
C VAL A 174 -16.22 9.83 6.29
N TRP A 175 -15.50 8.71 6.38
CA TRP A 175 -16.05 7.40 6.04
C TRP A 175 -16.41 6.59 7.28
N PRO A 176 -17.50 5.81 7.27
CA PRO A 176 -17.83 4.94 8.38
C PRO A 176 -16.71 3.93 8.64
N VAL A 177 -16.39 3.71 9.91
CA VAL A 177 -15.42 2.67 10.29
C VAL A 177 -16.03 1.27 10.09
N ILE A 178 -15.18 0.23 10.13
CA ILE A 178 -15.62 -1.17 9.97
C ILE A 178 -16.83 -1.52 10.84
N ALA A 179 -16.79 -1.15 12.13
CA ALA A 179 -17.88 -1.44 13.07
C ALA A 179 -19.20 -0.72 12.70
N GLU A 180 -19.14 0.48 12.14
CA GLU A 180 -20.33 1.21 11.69
C GLU A 180 -20.92 0.55 10.44
N ARG A 181 -20.07 0.13 9.50
CA ARG A 181 -20.50 -0.59 8.28
C ARG A 181 -21.12 -1.95 8.63
N GLU A 182 -20.58 -2.68 9.60
CA GLU A 182 -21.18 -3.94 10.09
C GLU A 182 -22.56 -3.71 10.72
N GLN A 183 -22.73 -2.67 11.54
CA GLN A 183 -24.03 -2.31 12.10
C GLN A 183 -25.04 -1.91 11.01
N ALA A 184 -24.61 -1.13 10.01
CA ALA A 184 -25.44 -0.74 8.89
C ALA A 184 -25.86 -1.96 8.05
N GLY A 185 -24.94 -2.89 7.76
CA GLY A 185 -25.27 -4.14 7.06
C GLY A 185 -26.32 -4.97 7.79
N SER A 186 -26.18 -5.11 9.11
CA SER A 186 -27.17 -5.79 9.96
C SER A 186 -28.55 -5.13 9.90
N ARG A 187 -28.62 -3.79 9.98
CA ARG A 187 -29.89 -3.05 9.90
C ARG A 187 -30.54 -3.09 8.52
N MET A 188 -29.72 -3.09 7.47
CA MET A 188 -30.19 -3.10 6.08
C MET A 188 -30.41 -4.50 5.52
N GLY A 189 -30.02 -5.54 6.25
CA GLY A 189 -30.20 -6.94 5.85
C GLY A 189 -29.34 -7.30 4.63
N VAL A 190 -28.15 -6.71 4.50
CA VAL A 190 -27.19 -6.98 3.41
C VAL A 190 -25.78 -7.17 3.97
N PRO A 191 -24.94 -8.02 3.34
CA PRO A 191 -23.56 -8.20 3.75
C PRO A 191 -22.72 -6.96 3.42
N VAL A 192 -21.57 -6.83 4.06
CA VAL A 192 -20.58 -5.79 3.74
C VAL A 192 -19.49 -6.38 2.86
N THR A 193 -19.22 -5.74 1.72
CA THR A 193 -18.05 -6.03 0.91
C THR A 193 -16.89 -5.12 1.33
N TRP A 194 -15.77 -5.74 1.70
CA TRP A 194 -14.57 -5.05 2.18
C TRP A 194 -13.64 -4.70 1.03
N SER A 195 -12.96 -3.56 1.10
CA SER A 195 -11.81 -3.31 0.23
C SER A 195 -10.73 -4.36 0.48
N ALA A 196 -9.79 -4.53 -0.46
CA ALA A 196 -8.67 -5.44 -0.25
C ALA A 196 -7.81 -5.06 0.97
N ILE A 197 -7.69 -3.75 1.24
CA ILE A 197 -6.99 -3.22 2.41
C ILE A 197 -7.73 -3.58 3.69
N GLU A 198 -9.05 -3.36 3.75
CA GLU A 198 -9.86 -3.72 4.90
C GLU A 198 -9.88 -5.23 5.14
N ALA A 199 -10.01 -6.04 4.08
CA ALA A 199 -9.94 -7.49 4.17
C ALA A 199 -8.60 -7.94 4.77
N ARG A 200 -7.48 -7.34 4.34
CA ARG A 200 -6.16 -7.62 4.90
C ARG A 200 -6.05 -7.19 6.36
N TYR A 201 -6.53 -5.99 6.70
CA TYR A 201 -6.54 -5.49 8.07
C TYR A 201 -7.37 -6.38 9.01
N ARG A 202 -8.52 -6.88 8.54
CA ARG A 202 -9.36 -7.85 9.26
C ARG A 202 -8.62 -9.16 9.50
N ALA A 203 -7.95 -9.69 8.49
CA ALA A 203 -7.15 -10.91 8.62
C ALA A 203 -5.97 -10.76 9.61
N LEU A 204 -5.50 -9.54 9.85
CA LEU A 204 -4.43 -9.22 10.81
C LEU A 204 -4.94 -8.88 12.22
N GLY A 205 -6.24 -9.06 12.50
CA GLY A 205 -6.83 -8.85 13.82
C GLY A 205 -7.35 -7.44 14.10
N GLN A 206 -7.50 -6.59 13.07
CA GLN A 206 -8.04 -5.23 13.16
C GLN A 206 -7.34 -4.39 14.26
N GLU A 207 -8.10 -3.68 15.09
CA GLU A 207 -7.59 -2.77 16.11
C GLU A 207 -6.83 -3.49 17.23
N GLY A 208 -7.18 -4.74 17.52
CA GLY A 208 -6.46 -5.61 18.44
C GLY A 208 -5.20 -6.24 17.84
N GLY A 209 -5.02 -6.09 16.52
CA GLY A 209 -3.93 -6.66 15.75
C GLY A 209 -2.63 -5.88 15.83
N MET A 210 -1.65 -6.33 15.03
CA MET A 210 -0.29 -5.79 15.08
C MET A 210 -0.15 -4.36 14.54
N LEU A 211 -1.08 -3.90 13.70
CA LEU A 211 -1.03 -2.57 13.08
C LEU A 211 -1.68 -1.49 13.96
N GLY A 212 -2.51 -1.89 14.93
CA GLY A 212 -3.31 -0.97 15.72
C GLY A 212 -4.41 -0.30 14.89
N VAL A 213 -4.89 0.85 15.33
CA VAL A 213 -6.06 1.53 14.74
C VAL A 213 -5.71 2.26 13.44
N PRO A 214 -6.65 2.41 12.48
CA PRO A 214 -6.44 3.21 11.28
C PRO A 214 -6.25 4.69 11.62
N VAL A 215 -5.34 5.36 10.91
CA VAL A 215 -5.11 6.80 10.99
C VAL A 215 -5.62 7.44 9.70
N GLY A 216 -6.74 8.16 9.80
CA GLY A 216 -7.48 8.63 8.64
C GLY A 216 -8.17 7.47 7.91
N TRP A 217 -8.47 7.67 6.64
CA TRP A 217 -9.20 6.73 5.79
C TRP A 217 -8.37 6.23 4.62
N GLU A 218 -8.91 5.26 3.89
CA GLU A 218 -8.27 4.67 2.73
C GLU A 218 -8.14 5.71 1.61
N MET A 219 -6.89 5.94 1.19
CA MET A 219 -6.51 6.94 0.19
C MET A 219 -6.10 6.24 -1.09
N ARG A 220 -6.38 6.86 -2.25
CA ARG A 220 -5.71 6.49 -3.49
C ARG A 220 -4.23 6.82 -3.37
N SER A 221 -3.38 5.93 -3.87
CA SER A 221 -1.96 6.21 -4.01
C SER A 221 -1.72 7.39 -4.95
N PRO A 222 -0.66 8.19 -4.75
CA PRO A 222 -0.37 9.37 -5.58
C PRO A 222 -0.11 9.05 -7.06
N ASP A 223 0.32 7.84 -7.40
CA ASP A 223 0.44 7.36 -8.80
C ASP A 223 -0.91 7.01 -9.46
N GLY A 224 -2.00 7.00 -8.69
CA GLY A 224 -3.33 6.59 -9.13
C GLY A 224 -3.50 5.09 -9.38
N ALA A 225 -2.46 4.28 -9.21
CA ALA A 225 -2.44 2.86 -9.56
C ALA A 225 -2.91 1.95 -8.41
N GLY A 226 -2.94 2.47 -7.19
CA GLY A 226 -3.27 1.72 -5.99
C GLY A 226 -4.00 2.52 -4.94
N ALA A 227 -4.05 1.96 -3.74
CA ALA A 227 -4.57 2.58 -2.54
C ALA A 227 -3.67 2.26 -1.34
N TYR A 228 -3.78 3.04 -0.28
CA TYR A 228 -3.10 2.79 0.98
C TYR A 228 -3.92 3.24 2.19
N GLN A 229 -3.66 2.62 3.33
CA GLN A 229 -4.18 3.02 4.64
C GLN A 229 -3.03 3.07 5.64
N ASN A 230 -2.90 4.18 6.36
CA ASN A 230 -1.95 4.32 7.46
C ASN A 230 -2.56 3.85 8.79
N PHE A 231 -1.71 3.37 9.69
CA PHE A 231 -2.09 2.86 11.00
C PHE A 231 -1.22 3.45 12.12
N ALA A 232 -1.74 3.40 13.35
CA ALA A 232 -1.15 4.06 14.51
C ALA A 232 0.19 3.43 14.97
N ARG A 233 0.36 2.11 14.84
CA ARG A 233 1.66 1.48 15.02
C ARG A 233 2.38 1.60 13.68
N PRO A 234 3.47 2.37 13.56
CA PRO A 234 4.01 2.89 12.30
C PRO A 234 4.03 1.85 11.17
N ALA A 235 2.90 1.80 10.46
CA ALA A 235 2.56 0.76 9.52
C ALA A 235 1.60 1.32 8.47
N THR A 236 1.64 0.72 7.30
CA THR A 236 0.78 1.05 6.17
C THR A 236 0.38 -0.26 5.50
N ILE A 237 -0.88 -0.40 5.08
CA ILE A 237 -1.27 -1.42 4.11
C ILE A 237 -1.35 -0.74 2.75
N TYR A 238 -0.62 -1.26 1.78
CA TYR A 238 -0.70 -0.86 0.38
C TYR A 238 -1.47 -1.90 -0.41
N TRP A 239 -2.21 -1.46 -1.42
CA TRP A 239 -2.86 -2.31 -2.40
C TRP A 239 -2.64 -1.79 -3.81
N SER A 240 -2.44 -2.70 -4.76
CA SER A 240 -2.61 -2.44 -6.19
C SER A 240 -3.27 -3.64 -6.85
N PRO A 241 -3.86 -3.49 -8.05
CA PRO A 241 -4.43 -4.62 -8.80
C PRO A 241 -3.39 -5.73 -9.08
N ALA A 242 -2.12 -5.37 -9.26
CA ALA A 242 -1.05 -6.31 -9.60
C ALA A 242 -0.49 -7.05 -8.37
N THR A 243 -0.51 -6.41 -7.19
CA THR A 243 0.15 -6.95 -6.00
C THR A 243 -0.82 -7.50 -4.96
N GLY A 244 -2.08 -7.07 -4.95
CA GLY A 244 -2.95 -7.29 -3.81
C GLY A 244 -2.53 -6.44 -2.59
N ALA A 245 -3.18 -6.70 -1.45
CA ALA A 245 -3.03 -5.90 -0.24
C ALA A 245 -1.96 -6.46 0.70
N HIS A 246 -0.96 -5.64 1.04
CA HIS A 246 0.18 -6.03 1.86
C HIS A 246 0.55 -4.93 2.86
N GLU A 247 0.71 -5.35 4.11
CA GLU A 247 1.20 -4.53 5.21
C GLU A 247 2.72 -4.36 5.16
N ILE A 248 3.18 -3.16 5.51
CA ILE A 248 4.57 -2.82 5.72
C ILE A 248 4.69 -2.05 7.03
N TYR A 249 5.66 -2.39 7.87
CA TYR A 249 5.82 -1.81 9.21
C TYR A 249 7.30 -1.80 9.66
N GLY A 250 7.56 -1.20 10.83
CA GLY A 250 8.88 -1.25 11.47
C GLY A 250 10.01 -0.64 10.65
N ALA A 251 11.21 -1.24 10.77
CA ALA A 251 12.43 -0.76 10.10
C ALA A 251 12.34 -0.86 8.58
N ILE A 252 11.69 -1.90 8.05
CA ILE A 252 11.47 -2.07 6.61
C ILE A 252 10.63 -0.91 6.06
N ARG A 253 9.55 -0.53 6.76
CA ARG A 253 8.74 0.65 6.38
C ARG A 253 9.54 1.94 6.42
N GLY A 254 10.34 2.14 7.46
CA GLY A 254 11.19 3.32 7.59
C GLY A 254 12.13 3.46 6.38
N HIS A 255 12.77 2.35 6.01
CA HIS A 255 13.68 2.31 4.87
C HIS A 255 12.97 2.49 3.53
N TYR A 256 11.84 1.81 3.31
CA TYR A 256 11.00 2.01 2.13
C TYR A 256 10.57 3.46 1.93
N GLY A 257 10.29 4.18 3.03
CA GLY A 257 10.03 5.61 2.99
C GLY A 257 11.21 6.46 2.54
N SER A 258 12.43 6.11 2.96
CA SER A 258 13.66 6.78 2.50
C SER A 258 13.90 6.60 0.99
N LEU A 259 13.34 5.54 0.41
CA LEU A 259 13.43 5.22 -1.01
C LEU A 259 12.29 5.83 -1.85
N GLY A 260 11.39 6.61 -1.24
CA GLY A 260 10.28 7.27 -1.92
C GLY A 260 8.99 6.46 -2.01
N TYR A 261 8.81 5.44 -1.17
CA TYR A 261 7.62 4.59 -1.12
C TYR A 261 7.26 3.99 -2.51
N GLU A 262 5.97 3.96 -2.89
CA GLU A 262 5.45 3.33 -4.11
C GLU A 262 5.83 4.08 -5.38
N LEU A 263 6.10 5.38 -5.28
CA LEU A 263 6.66 6.18 -6.37
C LEU A 263 8.15 5.87 -6.59
N GLY A 264 8.79 5.41 -5.51
CA GLY A 264 10.21 5.18 -5.39
C GLY A 264 10.73 3.94 -6.09
N LEU A 265 11.96 3.59 -5.73
CA LEU A 265 12.76 2.55 -6.37
C LEU A 265 12.04 1.18 -6.49
N LEU A 266 11.26 0.80 -5.48
CA LEU A 266 10.75 -0.56 -5.31
C LEU A 266 9.30 -0.75 -5.75
N GLY A 267 8.52 0.32 -5.89
CA GLY A 267 7.08 0.21 -6.14
C GLY A 267 6.34 -0.47 -4.98
N TYR A 268 5.16 -1.04 -5.26
CA TYR A 268 4.29 -1.67 -4.25
C TYR A 268 4.89 -2.93 -3.63
N PRO A 269 4.61 -3.21 -2.34
CA PRO A 269 4.91 -4.50 -1.73
C PRO A 269 4.13 -5.64 -2.38
N THR A 270 4.75 -6.82 -2.55
CA THR A 270 4.13 -8.05 -3.09
C THR A 270 3.99 -9.16 -2.05
N THR A 271 4.49 -8.92 -0.84
CA THR A 271 4.33 -9.80 0.32
C THR A 271 4.13 -8.92 1.56
N GLY A 272 3.57 -9.48 2.64
CA GLY A 272 3.84 -8.94 3.98
C GLY A 272 5.32 -9.14 4.35
N GLU A 273 5.73 -8.61 5.50
CA GLU A 273 7.05 -8.92 6.07
C GLU A 273 7.10 -10.40 6.47
N ARG A 274 8.17 -11.10 6.04
CA ARG A 274 8.39 -12.52 6.31
C ARG A 274 9.67 -12.70 7.11
N GLY A 275 9.73 -13.77 7.91
CA GLY A 275 11.00 -14.23 8.48
C GLY A 275 11.91 -14.77 7.39
N SER A 276 13.20 -14.45 7.46
CA SER A 276 14.21 -15.05 6.60
C SER A 276 14.32 -16.56 6.88
N PRO A 277 14.56 -17.40 5.86
CA PRO A 277 14.79 -18.84 5.97
C PRO A 277 15.78 -19.30 7.05
N ASP A 278 16.82 -18.52 7.33
CA ASP A 278 17.82 -18.80 8.37
C ASP A 278 17.32 -18.53 9.81
N GLY A 279 16.14 -17.94 9.97
CA GLY A 279 15.56 -17.55 11.24
C GLY A 279 16.17 -16.30 11.90
N VAL A 280 17.10 -15.62 11.23
CA VAL A 280 17.83 -14.45 11.80
C VAL A 280 17.13 -13.15 11.44
N GLY A 281 16.77 -12.99 10.17
CA GLY A 281 16.29 -11.74 9.62
C GLY A 281 14.81 -11.70 9.31
N ARG A 282 14.43 -10.57 8.71
CA ARG A 282 13.14 -10.32 8.08
C ARG A 282 13.38 -9.82 6.67
N TYR A 283 12.43 -10.07 5.78
CA TYR A 283 12.46 -9.47 4.45
C TYR A 283 11.06 -9.16 3.93
N GLN A 284 10.99 -8.26 2.96
CA GLN A 284 9.76 -7.97 2.22
C GLN A 284 10.08 -7.77 0.74
N ASN A 285 9.25 -8.33 -0.12
CA ASN A 285 9.39 -8.24 -1.58
C ASN A 285 8.50 -7.14 -2.17
N PHE A 286 8.94 -6.60 -3.30
CA PHE A 286 8.29 -5.49 -3.99
C PHE A 286 8.15 -5.74 -5.50
N SER A 287 7.25 -4.97 -6.11
CA SER A 287 6.79 -5.13 -7.50
C SER A 287 7.82 -4.74 -8.55
N ARG A 288 8.63 -3.71 -8.29
CA ARG A 288 9.85 -3.46 -9.05
C ARG A 288 10.91 -4.39 -8.45
N PRO A 289 11.43 -5.39 -9.21
CA PRO A 289 12.17 -6.53 -8.67
C PRO A 289 13.21 -6.15 -7.62
N GLY A 290 12.81 -6.27 -6.35
CA GLY A 290 13.52 -5.71 -5.23
C GLY A 290 13.02 -6.28 -3.91
N THR A 291 13.92 -6.33 -2.93
CA THR A 291 13.68 -6.87 -1.60
C THR A 291 14.31 -5.94 -0.58
N ILE A 292 13.62 -5.63 0.51
CA ILE A 292 14.25 -5.01 1.69
C ILE A 292 14.46 -6.12 2.71
N TYR A 293 15.71 -6.28 3.16
CA TYR A 293 16.10 -7.14 4.27
C TYR A 293 16.29 -6.32 5.54
N PHE A 294 16.04 -6.93 6.69
CA PHE A 294 16.32 -6.37 8.00
C PHE A 294 16.88 -7.43 8.95
N THR A 295 17.94 -7.08 9.67
CA THR A 295 18.33 -7.76 10.91
C THR A 295 18.63 -6.72 11.98
N PRO A 296 18.59 -7.07 13.29
CA PRO A 296 19.02 -6.16 14.33
C PRO A 296 20.48 -5.68 14.19
N ALA A 297 21.36 -6.50 13.60
CA ALA A 297 22.77 -6.20 13.45
C ALA A 297 23.08 -5.28 12.25
N THR A 298 22.32 -5.43 11.16
CA THR A 298 22.58 -4.73 9.90
C THR A 298 21.67 -3.53 9.69
N GLY A 299 20.49 -3.49 10.32
CA GLY A 299 19.44 -2.55 9.93
C GLY A 299 18.76 -2.97 8.61
N ALA A 300 17.94 -2.07 8.07
CA ALA A 300 17.14 -2.32 6.88
C ALA A 300 17.87 -1.85 5.61
N HIS A 301 17.98 -2.73 4.62
CA HIS A 301 18.68 -2.46 3.36
C HIS A 301 17.95 -3.08 2.17
N GLU A 302 17.86 -2.33 1.08
CA GLU A 302 17.26 -2.76 -0.18
C GLU A 302 18.29 -3.43 -1.08
N ILE A 303 17.85 -4.45 -1.82
CA ILE A 303 18.61 -5.11 -2.88
C ILE A 303 17.69 -5.25 -4.09
N TYR A 304 18.18 -4.92 -5.29
CA TYR A 304 17.39 -4.89 -6.53
C TYR A 304 18.26 -5.17 -7.76
N GLY A 305 17.64 -5.22 -8.94
CA GLY A 305 18.34 -5.28 -10.22
C GLY A 305 19.26 -6.50 -10.39
N ALA A 306 20.38 -6.29 -11.10
CA ALA A 306 21.34 -7.34 -11.43
C ALA A 306 22.04 -7.91 -10.17
N ILE A 307 22.34 -7.06 -9.19
CA ILE A 307 22.95 -7.47 -7.92
C ILE A 307 22.02 -8.42 -7.16
N ARG A 308 20.71 -8.10 -7.09
CA ARG A 308 19.71 -9.02 -6.51
C ARG A 308 19.61 -10.34 -7.26
N GLY A 309 19.61 -10.28 -8.60
CA GLY A 309 19.57 -11.48 -9.43
C GLY A 309 20.74 -12.41 -9.11
N HIS A 310 21.94 -11.86 -9.01
CA HIS A 310 23.15 -12.60 -8.67
C HIS A 310 23.13 -13.15 -7.24
N TYR A 311 22.75 -12.32 -6.26
CA TYR A 311 22.56 -12.74 -4.87
C TYR A 311 21.58 -13.92 -4.75
N GLY A 312 20.52 -13.92 -5.55
CA GLY A 312 19.58 -15.03 -5.62
C GLY A 312 20.17 -16.32 -6.18
N SER A 313 21.08 -16.23 -7.16
CA SER A 313 21.82 -17.40 -7.68
C SER A 313 22.74 -18.04 -6.62
N LEU A 314 23.16 -17.24 -5.64
CA LEU A 314 23.98 -17.65 -4.50
C LEU A 314 23.16 -18.11 -3.29
N ALA A 315 21.85 -18.36 -3.46
CA ALA A 315 20.92 -18.73 -2.39
C ALA A 315 20.67 -17.63 -1.33
N TYR A 316 20.78 -16.36 -1.71
CA TYR A 316 20.45 -15.20 -0.86
C TYR A 316 21.18 -15.23 0.50
N GLU A 317 20.48 -15.01 1.61
CA GLU A 317 21.07 -14.94 2.95
C GLU A 317 21.58 -16.29 3.48
N LEU A 318 21.12 -17.40 2.90
CA LEU A 318 21.70 -18.74 3.14
C LEU A 318 23.03 -18.94 2.40
N GLY A 319 23.33 -18.05 1.47
CA GLY A 319 24.54 -18.04 0.67
C GLY A 319 25.80 -17.60 1.41
N PRO A 320 26.93 -17.53 0.69
CA PRO A 320 28.22 -17.20 1.29
C PRO A 320 28.34 -15.75 1.78
N LEU A 321 27.41 -14.86 1.42
CA LEU A 321 27.54 -13.42 1.65
C LEU A 321 26.87 -12.93 2.94
N GLY A 322 25.88 -13.66 3.46
CA GLY A 322 25.02 -13.17 4.54
C GLY A 322 24.09 -12.05 4.07
N TYR A 323 23.76 -11.10 4.94
CA TYR A 323 22.78 -10.03 4.71
C TYR A 323 23.38 -8.79 4.06
N PRO A 324 22.61 -8.01 3.28
CA PRO A 324 23.03 -6.68 2.86
C PRO A 324 23.30 -5.77 4.06
N ILE A 325 24.40 -5.02 4.03
CA ILE A 325 24.79 -4.00 5.04
C ILE A 325 24.86 -2.57 4.48
N THR A 326 24.56 -2.43 3.19
CA THR A 326 24.39 -1.15 2.49
C THR A 326 23.24 -1.29 1.50
N GLY A 327 22.65 -0.18 1.06
CA GLY A 327 21.93 -0.15 -0.22
C GLY A 327 22.89 -0.31 -1.41
N GLU A 328 22.36 -0.37 -2.63
CA GLU A 328 23.17 -0.41 -3.87
C GLU A 328 23.79 0.96 -4.16
N ARG A 329 25.13 1.02 -4.19
CA ARG A 329 25.91 2.24 -4.37
C ARG A 329 26.53 2.29 -5.76
N SER A 330 26.74 3.50 -6.29
CA SER A 330 27.57 3.68 -7.47
C SER A 330 29.03 3.43 -7.11
N SER A 331 29.74 2.74 -7.98
CA SER A 331 31.20 2.62 -7.86
C SER A 331 31.85 4.02 -7.99
N PRO A 332 32.95 4.29 -7.26
CA PRO A 332 33.73 5.52 -7.34
C PRO A 332 34.10 6.00 -8.75
N ASP A 333 34.30 5.09 -9.71
CA ASP A 333 34.60 5.41 -11.10
C ASP A 333 33.39 5.89 -11.92
N GLY A 334 32.18 5.78 -11.37
CA GLY A 334 30.92 6.12 -12.03
C GLY A 334 30.45 5.10 -13.08
N VAL A 335 31.14 3.96 -13.25
CA VAL A 335 30.83 2.95 -14.28
C VAL A 335 29.94 1.85 -13.73
N GLY A 336 30.30 1.32 -12.57
CA GLY A 336 29.64 0.18 -11.96
C GLY A 336 28.77 0.54 -10.78
N ARG A 337 28.21 -0.51 -10.17
CA ARG A 337 27.48 -0.45 -8.92
C ARG A 337 27.93 -1.58 -8.02
N TYR A 338 27.81 -1.41 -6.72
CA TYR A 338 28.16 -2.45 -5.76
C TYR A 338 27.27 -2.42 -4.53
N GLN A 339 27.23 -3.55 -3.85
CA GLN A 339 26.57 -3.69 -2.56
C GLN A 339 27.42 -4.54 -1.63
N ASN A 340 27.48 -4.16 -0.36
CA ASN A 340 28.25 -4.87 0.65
C ASN A 340 27.35 -5.78 1.50
N PHE A 341 27.93 -6.88 1.98
CA PHE A 341 27.23 -7.91 2.73
C PHE A 341 27.93 -8.24 4.06
N SER A 342 27.19 -8.87 4.98
CA SER A 342 27.56 -9.04 6.38
C SER A 342 28.58 -10.15 6.66
N ARG A 343 29.04 -10.89 5.63
CA ARG A 343 30.01 -11.97 5.80
C ARG A 343 31.26 -11.48 6.57
N PRO A 344 31.72 -12.21 7.60
CA PRO A 344 33.03 -11.97 8.20
C PRO A 344 34.17 -12.03 7.17
N GLY A 345 35.15 -11.15 7.29
CA GLY A 345 36.22 -11.00 6.30
C GLY A 345 35.84 -10.20 5.04
N GLY A 346 34.62 -9.66 5.02
CA GLY A 346 34.12 -8.78 3.97
C GLY A 346 33.55 -9.51 2.76
N ALA A 347 32.54 -8.92 2.15
CA ALA A 347 31.86 -9.43 0.97
C ALA A 347 31.18 -8.29 0.22
N SER A 348 31.27 -8.32 -1.11
CA SER A 348 30.52 -7.42 -1.99
C SER A 348 30.09 -8.16 -3.25
N ILE A 349 28.97 -7.73 -3.83
CA ILE A 349 28.65 -7.99 -5.23
C ILE A 349 28.90 -6.70 -5.99
N TYR A 350 29.69 -6.78 -7.06
CA TYR A 350 29.93 -5.68 -7.99
C TYR A 350 29.26 -5.99 -9.33
N PHE A 351 28.66 -4.97 -9.92
CA PHE A 351 28.09 -4.99 -11.26
C PHE A 351 28.79 -3.95 -12.13
N SER A 352 29.18 -4.32 -13.35
CA SER A 352 29.50 -3.37 -14.41
C SER A 352 28.80 -3.77 -15.71
N PRO A 353 28.56 -2.82 -16.65
CA PRO A 353 28.00 -3.16 -17.95
C PRO A 353 28.84 -4.17 -18.74
N SER A 354 30.17 -4.16 -18.56
CA SER A 354 31.08 -5.05 -19.28
C SER A 354 31.25 -6.44 -18.66
N THR A 355 31.06 -6.57 -17.34
CA THR A 355 31.36 -7.81 -16.62
C THR A 355 30.13 -8.52 -16.09
N GLY A 356 29.00 -7.83 -15.92
CA GLY A 356 27.85 -8.38 -15.19
C GLY A 356 28.07 -8.30 -13.68
N ALA A 357 27.21 -8.98 -12.92
CA ALA A 357 27.25 -9.00 -11.46
C ALA A 357 28.05 -10.20 -10.95
N HIS A 358 29.04 -9.96 -10.10
CA HIS A 358 29.91 -10.99 -9.51
C HIS A 358 30.20 -10.70 -8.04
N GLU A 359 30.27 -11.76 -7.25
CA GLU A 359 30.61 -11.70 -5.83
C GLU A 359 32.11 -11.87 -5.59
N VAL A 360 32.64 -11.07 -4.66
CA VAL A 360 33.99 -11.24 -4.12
C VAL A 360 33.87 -11.21 -2.61
N TYR A 361 34.46 -12.18 -1.92
CA TYR A 361 34.36 -12.29 -0.46
C TYR A 361 35.62 -12.87 0.20
N GLY A 362 35.72 -12.69 1.52
CA GLY A 362 36.78 -13.29 2.34
C GLY A 362 38.17 -12.72 2.08
N PRO A 363 39.24 -13.55 2.17
CA PRO A 363 40.61 -13.09 1.97
C PRO A 363 40.85 -12.44 0.60
N ILE A 364 40.22 -12.96 -0.46
CA ILE A 364 40.34 -12.39 -1.81
C ILE A 364 39.76 -10.97 -1.86
N TRP A 365 38.59 -10.75 -1.25
CA TRP A 365 37.97 -9.41 -1.14
C TRP A 365 38.89 -8.44 -0.38
N SER A 366 39.43 -8.90 0.74
CA SER A 366 40.36 -8.10 1.56
C SER A 366 41.62 -7.73 0.77
N ARG A 367 42.18 -8.68 0.00
CA ARG A 367 43.37 -8.46 -0.83
C ARG A 367 43.09 -7.50 -1.99
N TRP A 368 41.97 -7.68 -2.70
CA TRP A 368 41.56 -6.79 -3.77
C TRP A 368 41.39 -5.36 -3.26
N GLY A 369 40.84 -5.19 -2.06
CA GLY A 369 40.74 -3.88 -1.43
C GLY A 369 42.09 -3.20 -1.13
N GLN A 370 43.13 -3.97 -0.78
CA GLN A 370 44.49 -3.45 -0.62
C GLN A 370 45.10 -2.98 -1.95
N THR A 371 44.60 -3.48 -3.08
CA THR A 371 45.03 -3.06 -4.42
C THR A 371 44.23 -1.89 -4.98
N GLY A 372 43.23 -1.38 -4.24
CA GLY A 372 42.41 -0.25 -4.68
C GLY A 372 41.09 -0.60 -5.35
N TRP A 373 40.56 -1.82 -5.14
CA TRP A 373 39.25 -2.23 -5.66
C TRP A 373 39.13 -2.09 -7.18
N GLU A 374 37.98 -1.66 -7.70
CA GLU A 374 37.71 -1.47 -9.13
C GLU A 374 38.55 -0.34 -9.76
N LEU A 375 39.03 0.61 -8.95
CA LEU A 375 40.00 1.63 -9.37
C LEU A 375 41.44 1.08 -9.45
N GLY A 376 41.68 -0.09 -8.86
CA GLY A 376 42.97 -0.75 -8.80
C GLY A 376 43.42 -1.34 -10.13
N PRO A 377 44.63 -1.93 -10.15
CA PRO A 377 45.21 -2.51 -11.36
C PRO A 377 44.38 -3.66 -11.92
N LEU A 378 43.62 -4.38 -11.08
CA LEU A 378 42.79 -5.52 -11.50
C LEU A 378 41.47 -5.10 -12.19
N GLY A 379 40.88 -3.97 -11.82
CA GLY A 379 39.56 -3.56 -12.32
C GLY A 379 38.40 -4.33 -11.71
N TYR A 380 37.28 -4.45 -12.44
CA TYR A 380 36.08 -5.17 -11.99
C TYR A 380 36.26 -6.69 -12.01
N PRO A 381 35.57 -7.44 -11.13
CA PRO A 381 35.49 -8.89 -11.23
C PRO A 381 34.76 -9.30 -12.51
N THR A 382 35.27 -10.35 -13.16
CA THR A 382 34.69 -11.03 -14.32
C THR A 382 34.17 -12.43 -13.98
N SER A 383 34.42 -12.91 -12.76
CA SER A 383 33.86 -14.13 -12.19
C SER A 383 33.46 -13.93 -10.73
N GLY A 384 32.55 -14.78 -10.24
CA GLY A 384 32.41 -15.05 -8.81
C GLY A 384 33.62 -15.81 -8.24
N VAL A 385 33.53 -16.21 -6.96
CA VAL A 385 34.58 -17.01 -6.31
C VAL A 385 34.51 -18.45 -6.82
N GLN A 386 35.55 -18.88 -7.51
CA GLN A 386 35.66 -20.22 -8.08
C GLN A 386 36.53 -21.12 -7.21
N ALA A 387 36.12 -22.37 -7.02
CA ALA A 387 36.99 -23.39 -6.45
C ALA A 387 38.05 -23.80 -7.47
N VAL A 388 39.31 -23.80 -7.06
CA VAL A 388 40.45 -24.29 -7.86
C VAL A 388 41.24 -25.30 -7.03
N GLU A 389 42.14 -26.06 -7.66
CA GLU A 389 43.02 -26.96 -6.93
C GLU A 389 43.83 -26.18 -5.89
N GLY A 390 43.82 -26.63 -4.64
CA GLY A 390 44.51 -25.97 -3.54
C GLY A 390 43.81 -24.74 -2.95
N GLY A 391 42.69 -24.27 -3.50
CA GLY A 391 41.91 -23.20 -2.86
C GLY A 391 40.88 -22.51 -3.73
N SER A 392 40.97 -21.19 -3.90
CA SER A 392 39.95 -20.41 -4.61
C SER A 392 40.55 -19.31 -5.47
N ARG A 393 39.81 -18.89 -6.51
CA ARG A 393 40.23 -17.85 -7.46
C ARG A 393 39.08 -16.92 -7.80
N VAL A 394 39.40 -15.65 -8.04
CA VAL A 394 38.51 -14.68 -8.69
C VAL A 394 39.26 -14.05 -9.86
N ASP A 395 38.60 -14.04 -11.01
CA ASP A 395 39.09 -13.34 -12.21
C ASP A 395 38.57 -11.90 -12.23
N PHE A 396 39.44 -11.00 -12.67
CA PHE A 396 39.18 -9.59 -12.87
C PHE A 396 39.52 -9.20 -14.31
N GLN A 397 39.15 -7.99 -14.71
CA GLN A 397 39.37 -7.49 -16.07
C GLN A 397 40.84 -7.53 -16.53
N ARG A 398 41.81 -7.44 -15.61
CA ARG A 398 43.25 -7.32 -15.90
C ARG A 398 44.10 -8.23 -15.02
N GLY A 399 43.60 -9.43 -14.72
CA GLY A 399 44.31 -10.40 -13.89
C GLY A 399 43.40 -11.19 -12.98
N HIS A 400 43.98 -11.87 -11.99
CA HIS A 400 43.24 -12.68 -11.04
C HIS A 400 43.88 -12.65 -9.65
N ILE A 401 43.09 -13.05 -8.66
CA ILE A 401 43.58 -13.30 -7.30
C ILE A 401 43.29 -14.75 -6.93
N THR A 402 44.29 -15.47 -6.45
CA THR A 402 44.13 -16.81 -5.86
C THR A 402 44.22 -16.73 -4.34
N LEU A 403 43.61 -17.71 -3.67
CA LEU A 403 43.72 -17.99 -2.25
C LEU A 403 44.16 -19.44 -2.09
N ASP A 404 45.27 -19.65 -1.40
CA ASP A 404 45.69 -20.96 -0.94
C ASP A 404 44.90 -21.36 0.32
N ALA A 405 44.23 -22.51 0.29
CA ALA A 405 43.38 -22.97 1.38
C ALA A 405 44.17 -23.50 2.59
N ALA A 406 45.43 -23.90 2.40
CA ALA A 406 46.29 -24.41 3.46
C ALA A 406 46.98 -23.28 4.25
N THR A 407 47.44 -22.24 3.56
CA THR A 407 48.15 -21.11 4.19
C THR A 407 47.24 -19.91 4.47
N GLY A 408 46.14 -19.76 3.74
CA GLY A 408 45.31 -18.56 3.76
C GLY A 408 45.92 -17.36 3.03
N GLU A 409 47.04 -17.56 2.32
CA GLU A 409 47.72 -16.50 1.58
C GLU A 409 47.02 -16.21 0.25
N THR A 410 47.09 -14.94 -0.16
CA THR A 410 46.51 -14.49 -1.44
C THR A 410 47.61 -14.00 -2.37
N GLU A 411 47.53 -14.41 -3.64
CA GLU A 411 48.45 -13.99 -4.69
C GLU A 411 47.70 -13.16 -5.72
N VAL A 412 48.30 -12.04 -6.15
CA VAL A 412 47.76 -11.17 -7.19
C VAL A 412 48.59 -11.36 -8.44
N VAL A 413 47.94 -11.74 -9.54
CA VAL A 413 48.56 -11.92 -10.85
C VAL A 413 47.89 -10.96 -11.83
N LEU A 414 48.68 -10.16 -12.53
CA LEU A 414 48.20 -9.21 -13.54
C LEU A 414 48.45 -9.76 -14.95
N ASP A 415 47.55 -9.46 -15.88
CA ASP A 415 47.62 -9.88 -17.29
C ASP A 415 48.45 -8.93 -18.17
#